data_AF-A0A7X8FLJ2-F1
#
_entry.id   AF-A0A7X8FLJ2-F1
#
_cell.length_a   1.000
_cell.length_b   1.000
_cell.length_c   1.000
_cell.angle_alpha   90.00
_cell.angle_beta   90.00
_cell.angle_gamma   90.00
#
_symmetry.space_group_name_H-M   'P 1'
#
loop_
_entity.id
_entity.type
_entity.pdbx_description
1 polymer ?
#
loop_
_entity_poly.entity_id
_entity_poly.type
_entity_poly.pdbx_seq_one_letter_code
_entity_poly.pdbx_strand_id
1 'polypeptide(L)'
;MRRHISDVARIAVLLSAVLMSCTSGGKDNLIILETTDLHGFVLPYDFTEQEEIDVSLASVASYVRKVRSGPTPVILLDNGDNLQGQPSVYY
;
A
#
# COMPACT_ATOMS: atom_id res chain seq x y z
N MET A 1 55.59 -23.01 3.26
CA MET A 1 55.01 -22.07 4.25
C MET A 1 54.17 -20.94 3.61
N ARG A 2 54.61 -20.28 2.52
CA ARG A 2 53.86 -19.18 1.86
C ARG A 2 52.47 -19.53 1.29
N ARG A 3 52.27 -20.74 0.75
CA ARG A 3 50.98 -21.18 0.17
C ARG A 3 49.86 -21.35 1.23
N HIS A 4 50.20 -21.88 2.41
CA HIS A 4 49.25 -21.99 3.52
C HIS A 4 48.75 -20.64 4.01
N ILE A 5 49.62 -19.61 4.02
CA ILE A 5 49.24 -18.26 4.45
C ILE A 5 48.28 -17.62 3.41
N SER A 6 48.50 -17.86 2.11
CA SER A 6 47.60 -17.34 1.06
C SER A 6 46.24 -18.03 1.04
N ASP A 7 46.17 -19.32 1.36
CA ASP A 7 44.90 -20.06 1.38
C ASP A 7 44.05 -19.69 2.61
N VAL A 8 44.67 -19.51 3.78
CA VAL A 8 44.00 -18.99 4.98
C VAL A 8 43.47 -17.57 4.75
N ALA A 9 44.25 -16.71 4.09
CA ALA A 9 43.80 -15.35 3.75
C ALA A 9 42.60 -15.36 2.79
N ARG A 10 42.59 -16.25 1.79
CA ARG A 10 41.45 -16.41 0.86
C ARG A 10 40.20 -16.91 1.56
N ILE A 11 40.34 -17.89 2.45
CA ILE A 11 39.23 -18.41 3.26
C ILE A 11 38.69 -17.32 4.19
N ALA A 12 39.56 -16.53 4.83
CA ALA A 12 39.15 -15.43 5.70
C ALA A 12 38.39 -14.33 4.94
N VAL A 13 38.84 -13.97 3.72
CA VAL A 13 38.14 -13.00 2.85
C VAL A 13 36.78 -13.53 2.41
N LEU A 14 36.70 -14.80 1.99
CA LEU A 14 35.44 -15.45 1.63
C LEU A 14 34.47 -15.52 2.81
N LEU A 15 34.96 -15.88 4.00
CA LEU A 15 34.14 -15.97 5.20
C LEU A 15 33.63 -14.59 5.65
N SER A 16 34.46 -13.55 5.57
CA SER A 16 34.06 -12.17 5.85
C SER A 16 33.01 -11.64 4.88
N ALA A 17 33.10 -12.00 3.60
CA ALA A 17 32.10 -11.63 2.59
C ALA A 17 30.76 -12.31 2.84
N VAL A 18 30.76 -13.58 3.26
CA VAL A 18 29.54 -14.33 3.60
C VAL A 18 28.86 -13.74 4.84
N LEU A 19 29.63 -13.36 5.87
CA LEU A 19 29.09 -12.78 7.10
C LEU A 19 28.47 -11.39 6.88
N MET A 20 28.95 -10.60 5.91
CA MET A 20 28.38 -9.30 5.56
C MET A 20 27.10 -9.38 4.70
N SER A 21 26.74 -10.53 4.14
CA SER A 21 25.50 -10.69 3.37
C SER A 21 24.25 -10.84 4.26
N CYS A 22 24.42 -11.16 5.54
CA CYS A 22 23.31 -11.33 6.49
C CYS A 22 23.05 -10.05 7.28
N THR A 23 22.68 -8.96 6.61
CA THR A 23 22.22 -7.72 7.26
C THR A 23 21.08 -7.09 6.47
N SER A 24 19.88 -7.66 6.57
CA SER A 24 18.65 -6.99 6.14
C SER A 24 17.43 -7.54 6.88
N GLY A 25 17.46 -7.45 8.21
CA GLY A 25 16.25 -7.57 9.04
C GLY A 25 15.50 -6.24 9.11
N GLY A 26 15.14 -5.67 7.95
CA GLY A 26 14.34 -4.44 7.88
C GLY A 26 12.88 -4.73 8.20
N LYS A 27 12.23 -3.87 9.00
CA LYS A 27 10.76 -3.85 9.08
C LYS A 27 10.27 -2.90 8.00
N ASP A 28 9.75 -3.45 6.91
CA ASP A 28 9.09 -2.65 5.89
C ASP A 28 7.67 -2.31 6.35
N ASN A 29 7.31 -1.03 6.23
CA ASN A 29 5.97 -0.57 6.54
C ASN A 29 5.12 -0.58 5.26
N LEU A 30 3.86 -1.00 5.39
CA LEU A 30 2.87 -1.01 4.33
C LEU A 30 1.57 -0.42 4.90
N ILE A 31 0.92 0.46 4.16
CA ILE A 31 -0.41 0.96 4.49
C ILE A 31 -1.43 0.26 3.60
N ILE A 32 -2.47 -0.31 4.20
CA ILE A 32 -3.63 -0.83 3.49
C ILE A 32 -4.82 0.07 3.83
N LEU A 33 -5.42 0.66 2.82
CA LEU A 33 -6.69 1.38 2.90
C LEU A 33 -7.76 0.52 2.23
N GLU A 34 -8.98 0.62 2.74
CA GLU A 34 -10.13 -0.14 2.25
C GLU A 34 -11.36 0.76 2.18
N THR A 35 -12.13 0.64 1.10
CA THR A 35 -13.51 1.12 1.00
C THR A 35 -14.46 -0.06 1.02
N THR A 36 -15.66 0.13 1.54
CA THR A 36 -16.72 -0.90 1.59
C THR A 36 -18.07 -0.22 1.49
N ASP A 37 -19.08 -0.95 1.01
CA ASP A 37 -20.48 -0.54 1.03
C ASP A 37 -20.68 0.85 0.41
N LEU A 38 -20.03 1.09 -0.74
CA LEU A 38 -20.12 2.37 -1.41
C LEU A 38 -21.53 2.66 -1.91
N HIS A 39 -22.31 1.63 -2.24
CA HIS A 39 -23.71 1.75 -2.66
C HIS A 39 -23.96 2.86 -3.71
N GLY A 40 -23.01 3.06 -4.64
CA GLY A 40 -23.11 4.07 -5.70
C GLY A 40 -22.88 5.53 -5.28
N PHE A 41 -22.53 5.80 -4.02
CA PHE A 41 -22.22 7.14 -3.47
C PHE A 41 -20.85 7.66 -3.93
N VAL A 42 -20.74 7.91 -5.24
CA VAL A 42 -19.49 8.38 -5.87
C VAL A 42 -19.29 9.89 -5.66
N LEU A 43 -20.38 10.66 -5.72
CA LEU A 43 -20.40 12.12 -5.59
C LEU A 43 -21.04 12.55 -4.26
N PRO A 44 -20.75 13.77 -3.75
CA PRO A 44 -21.36 14.31 -2.53
C PRO A 44 -22.81 14.76 -2.77
N TYR A 45 -23.62 13.89 -3.36
CA TYR A 45 -25.02 14.15 -3.68
C TYR A 45 -25.85 12.87 -3.58
N ASP A 46 -26.99 12.94 -2.91
CA ASP A 46 -28.00 11.88 -2.90
C ASP A 46 -28.98 12.05 -4.07
N PHE A 47 -28.90 11.15 -5.06
CA PHE A 47 -29.80 11.17 -6.22
C PHE A 47 -31.21 10.64 -5.91
N THR A 48 -31.42 10.01 -4.77
CA THR A 48 -32.74 9.53 -4.31
C THR A 48 -33.51 10.68 -3.68
N GLU A 49 -32.91 11.33 -2.69
CA GLU A 49 -33.52 12.43 -1.92
C GLU A 49 -33.31 13.80 -2.58
N GLN A 50 -32.43 13.88 -3.59
CA GLN A 50 -32.10 15.11 -4.33
C GLN A 50 -31.50 16.20 -3.45
N GLU A 51 -30.51 15.82 -2.62
CA GLU A 51 -29.82 16.73 -1.71
C GLU A 51 -28.31 16.49 -1.66
N GLU A 52 -27.56 17.50 -1.19
CA GLU A 52 -26.12 17.38 -0.97
C GLU A 52 -25.84 16.53 0.28
N ILE A 53 -24.75 15.76 0.23
CA ILE A 53 -24.29 14.94 1.35
C ILE A 53 -22.80 15.14 1.61
N ASP A 54 -22.40 15.02 2.87
CA ASP A 54 -21.00 15.26 3.27
C ASP A 54 -20.07 14.06 3.01
N VAL A 55 -20.62 12.91 2.63
CA VAL A 55 -19.88 11.66 2.45
C VAL A 55 -20.00 11.14 1.03
N SER A 56 -18.85 10.83 0.41
CA SER A 56 -18.79 10.24 -0.94
C SER A 56 -17.41 9.68 -1.24
N LEU A 57 -17.31 8.84 -2.27
CA LEU A 57 -16.02 8.38 -2.79
C LEU A 57 -15.12 9.54 -3.24
N ALA A 58 -15.70 10.62 -3.80
CA ALA A 58 -14.97 11.83 -4.16
C ALA A 58 -14.29 12.49 -2.93
N SER A 59 -14.98 12.52 -1.78
CA SER A 59 -14.43 12.99 -0.51
C SER A 59 -13.27 12.09 -0.03
N VAL A 60 -13.44 10.77 -0.13
CA VAL A 60 -12.41 9.77 0.21
C VAL A 60 -11.17 9.88 -0.69
N ALA A 61 -11.34 10.20 -1.96
CA ALA A 61 -10.24 10.31 -2.91
C ALA A 61 -9.18 11.35 -2.48
N SER A 62 -9.60 12.45 -1.84
CA SER A 62 -8.69 13.45 -1.28
C SER A 62 -7.87 12.90 -0.11
N TYR A 63 -8.49 12.10 0.76
CA TYR A 63 -7.79 11.41 1.84
C TYR A 63 -6.78 10.39 1.31
N VAL A 64 -7.18 9.56 0.35
CA VAL A 64 -6.28 8.57 -0.29
C VAL A 64 -5.07 9.25 -0.91
N ARG A 65 -5.25 10.37 -1.64
CA ARG A 65 -4.14 11.15 -2.20
C ARG A 65 -3.19 11.67 -1.12
N LYS A 66 -3.73 12.17 -0.01
CA LYS A 66 -2.94 12.63 1.13
C LYS A 66 -2.09 11.49 1.71
N VAL A 67 -2.67 10.32 1.95
CA VAL A 67 -1.93 9.15 2.48
C VAL A 67 -0.86 8.67 1.49
N ARG A 68 -1.18 8.62 0.19
CA ARG A 68 -0.24 8.23 -0.89
C ARG A 68 0.91 9.21 -1.11
N SER A 69 0.81 10.44 -0.62
CA SER A 69 1.91 11.41 -0.72
C SER A 69 3.07 11.12 0.25
N GLY A 70 2.87 10.22 1.22
CA GLY A 70 3.90 9.80 2.16
C GLY A 70 4.92 8.82 1.55
N PRO A 71 6.04 8.56 2.26
CA PRO A 71 7.08 7.66 1.79
C PRO A 71 6.72 6.17 1.91
N THR A 72 5.64 5.83 2.61
CA THR A 72 5.21 4.44 2.85
C THR A 72 4.36 3.95 1.69
N PRO A 73 4.64 2.76 1.11
CA PRO A 73 3.78 2.16 0.09
C PRO A 73 2.34 2.00 0.58
N VAL A 74 1.38 2.27 -0.31
CA VAL A 74 -0.05 2.23 0.00
C VAL A 74 -0.77 1.32 -0.99
N ILE A 75 -1.49 0.33 -0.48
CA ILE A 75 -2.48 -0.46 -1.23
C ILE A 75 -3.87 0.11 -0.89
N LEU A 76 -4.70 0.31 -1.90
CA LEU A 76 -6.12 0.62 -1.73
C LEU A 76 -6.94 -0.56 -2.24
N LEU A 77 -7.84 -1.05 -1.42
CA LEU A 77 -8.76 -2.14 -1.72
C LEU A 77 -10.20 -1.61 -1.68
N ASP A 78 -11.09 -2.27 -2.42
CA ASP A 78 -12.54 -2.08 -2.33
C ASP A 78 -13.18 -3.43 -2.01
N ASN A 79 -14.04 -3.47 -1.00
CA ASN A 79 -14.65 -4.69 -0.47
C ASN A 79 -15.97 -5.07 -1.19
N GLY A 80 -16.36 -4.33 -2.22
CA GLY A 80 -17.55 -4.62 -3.02
C GLY A 80 -18.78 -3.80 -2.62
N ASP A 81 -19.95 -4.24 -3.10
CA ASP A 81 -21.24 -3.54 -2.98
C ASP A 81 -21.24 -2.10 -3.49
N ASN A 82 -20.56 -1.90 -4.63
CA ASN A 82 -20.44 -0.61 -5.29
C ASN A 82 -21.34 -0.44 -6.54
N LEU A 83 -21.95 -1.52 -7.07
CA LEU A 83 -22.78 -1.51 -8.29
C LEU A 83 -24.30 -1.49 -8.01
N GLN A 84 -24.72 -1.08 -6.82
CA GLN A 84 -26.12 -0.94 -6.42
C GLN A 84 -26.24 0.23 -5.43
N GLY A 85 -27.45 0.68 -5.08
CA GLY A 85 -27.69 1.66 -4.02
C GLY A 85 -28.25 2.99 -4.52
N GLN A 86 -27.51 3.70 -5.39
CA GLN A 86 -27.95 4.99 -5.95
C GLN A 86 -28.44 4.90 -7.42
N PRO A 87 -29.36 5.77 -7.87
CA PRO A 87 -29.76 5.89 -9.28
C PRO A 87 -28.59 5.99 -10.28
N SER A 88 -27.48 6.63 -9.88
CA SER A 88 -26.27 6.86 -10.69
C SER A 88 -25.55 5.58 -11.14
N VAL A 89 -25.78 4.44 -10.48
CA VAL A 89 -25.19 3.14 -10.84
C VAL A 89 -26.16 2.24 -11.59
N TYR A 90 -27.43 2.65 -11.75
CA TYR A 90 -28.47 1.88 -12.43
C TYR A 90 -28.81 2.38 -13.85
N TYR A 91 -28.60 3.68 -14.11
CA TYR A 91 -28.97 4.37 -15.36
C TYR A 91 -27.80 5.19 -15.89
#